data_AF-A0A327V6I0-F1
#
_entry.id   AF-A0A327V6I0-F1
#
_cell.length_a   1.000
_cell.length_b   1.000
_cell.length_c   1.000
_cell.angle_alpha   90.00
_cell.angle_beta   90.00
_cell.angle_gamma   90.00
#
_symmetry.space_group_name_H-M   'P 1'
#
loop_
_entity.id
_entity.type
_entity.pdbx_description
1 polymer ?
#
loop_
_entity_poly.entity_id
_entity_poly.type
_entity_poly.pdbx_seq_one_letter_code
_entity_poly.pdbx_strand_id
1 'polypeptide(L)'
;MEIRLYEVGVIPGLLQTHEYAAALGDSTVKRGVVSREHADERIALIAQRQAAIARTPAPLIVVVLDESCLLRPIGDGTLMDAQFQRLIEFSELPNTVLQVAPFSIGVRRPMTLPVTVLTMPDRSLMSYAESANRGHLERDNDSVVPILTAYHQLQAESLQRTASVAMISKLRKGTL
;
A
#
# COMPACT_ATOMS: atom_id res chain seq x y z
N MET A 1 -5.61 -17.39 2.08
CA MET A 1 -4.50 -16.46 2.42
C MET A 1 -5.08 -15.06 2.42
N GLU A 2 -4.70 -14.25 3.40
CA GLU A 2 -5.13 -12.86 3.52
C GLU A 2 -3.90 -11.96 3.68
N ILE A 3 -3.92 -10.82 3.00
CA ILE A 3 -2.85 -9.82 3.01
C ILE A 3 -3.47 -8.51 3.49
N ARG A 4 -2.96 -7.95 4.58
CA ARG A 4 -3.36 -6.67 5.14
C ARG A 4 -2.18 -5.72 5.06
N LEU A 5 -2.38 -4.56 4.44
CA LEU A 5 -1.33 -3.56 4.23
C LEU A 5 -1.79 -2.23 4.81
N TYR A 6 -0.89 -1.58 5.55
CA TYR A 6 -0.98 -0.17 5.88
C TYR A 6 0.28 0.52 5.37
N GLU A 7 0.09 1.60 4.62
CA GLU A 7 1.19 2.35 4.01
C GLU A 7 1.08 3.84 4.31
N VAL A 8 2.24 4.49 4.37
CA VAL A 8 2.36 5.91 4.71
C VAL A 8 3.28 6.59 3.70
N GLY A 9 2.84 7.73 3.17
CA GLY A 9 3.62 8.62 2.31
C GLY A 9 3.86 8.16 0.87
N VAL A 10 3.79 6.86 0.58
CA VAL A 10 3.95 6.29 -0.77
C VAL A 10 2.96 5.15 -0.96
N ILE A 11 2.33 5.07 -2.13
CA ILE A 11 1.43 3.95 -2.49
C ILE A 11 2.24 2.63 -2.51
N PRO A 12 1.73 1.51 -1.93
CA PRO A 12 2.44 0.24 -1.92
C PRO A 12 2.72 -0.25 -3.33
N GLY A 13 3.89 -0.87 -3.56
CA GLY A 13 4.26 -1.45 -4.87
C GLY A 13 3.17 -2.34 -5.47
N LEU A 14 2.42 -3.06 -4.63
CA LEU A 14 1.28 -3.88 -5.04
C LEU A 14 0.21 -3.12 -5.85
N LEU A 15 0.09 -1.81 -5.63
CA LEU A 15 -0.89 -0.92 -6.25
C LEU A 15 -0.26 0.12 -7.19
N GLN A 16 1.06 0.13 -7.35
CA GLN A 16 1.75 1.10 -8.20
C GLN A 16 1.53 0.83 -9.68
N THR A 17 1.44 1.87 -10.49
CA THR A 17 1.66 1.77 -11.94
C THR A 17 3.15 1.61 -12.22
N HIS A 18 3.50 1.16 -13.43
CA HIS A 18 4.90 1.05 -13.83
C HIS A 18 5.59 2.43 -13.78
N GLU A 19 4.90 3.47 -14.27
CA GLU A 19 5.37 4.85 -14.31
C GLU A 19 5.63 5.40 -12.91
N TYR A 20 4.73 5.12 -11.96
CA TYR A 20 4.91 5.53 -10.56
C TYR A 20 6.11 4.82 -9.92
N ALA A 21 6.27 3.51 -10.13
CA ALA A 21 7.41 2.74 -9.63
C ALA A 21 8.73 3.23 -10.25
N ALA A 22 8.73 3.50 -11.56
CA ALA A 22 9.89 4.03 -12.29
C ALA A 22 10.29 5.42 -11.79
N ALA A 23 9.35 6.33 -11.57
CA ALA A 23 9.63 7.67 -11.05
C ALA A 23 10.30 7.62 -9.66
N LEU A 24 9.86 6.73 -8.77
CA LEU A 24 10.51 6.50 -7.47
C LEU A 24 11.91 5.91 -7.62
N GLY A 25 12.07 4.91 -8.49
CA GLY A 25 13.36 4.27 -8.80
C GLY A 25 14.38 5.29 -9.31
N ASP A 26 14.01 6.05 -10.35
CA ASP A 26 14.83 7.12 -10.93
C ASP A 26 15.22 8.17 -9.89
N SER A 27 14.31 8.52 -8.99
CA SER A 27 14.58 9.45 -7.88
C SER A 27 15.66 8.90 -6.93
N THR A 28 15.63 7.61 -6.60
CA THR A 28 16.66 6.97 -5.76
C THR A 28 18.01 6.82 -6.45
N VAL A 29 18.02 6.53 -7.76
CA VAL A 29 19.24 6.46 -8.58
C VAL A 29 19.89 7.85 -8.67
N LYS A 30 19.12 8.90 -8.94
CA LYS A 30 19.61 10.29 -8.99
C LYS A 30 20.26 10.75 -7.68
N ARG A 31 19.78 10.24 -6.53
CA ARG A 31 20.38 10.51 -5.22
C ARG A 31 21.60 9.64 -4.89
N GLY A 32 21.96 8.69 -5.75
CA GLY A 32 23.05 7.75 -5.51
C GLY A 32 22.76 6.72 -4.41
N VAL A 33 21.48 6.49 -4.08
CA VAL A 33 21.09 5.53 -3.03
C VAL A 33 21.17 4.10 -3.53
N VAL A 34 20.86 3.86 -4.81
CA VAL A 34 20.90 2.55 -5.47
C VAL A 34 21.43 2.68 -6.90
N SER A 35 21.95 1.60 -7.49
CA SER A 35 22.30 1.58 -8.92
C SER A 35 21.05 1.50 -9.80
N ARG A 36 21.18 1.82 -11.09
CA ARG A 36 20.09 1.67 -12.06
C ARG A 36 19.63 0.22 -12.16
N GLU A 37 20.54 -0.76 -12.17
CA GLU A 37 20.15 -2.17 -12.22
C GLU A 37 19.28 -2.56 -11.02
N HIS A 38 19.66 -2.14 -9.80
CA HIS A 38 18.87 -2.43 -8.59
C HIS A 38 17.48 -1.79 -8.61
N ALA A 39 17.36 -0.58 -9.19
CA ALA A 39 16.06 0.07 -9.36
C ALA A 39 15.17 -0.71 -10.34
N ASP A 40 15.74 -1.13 -11.47
CA ASP A 40 15.02 -1.89 -12.50
C ASP A 40 14.60 -3.29 -11.97
N GLU A 41 15.46 -3.95 -11.21
CA GLU A 41 15.15 -5.21 -10.52
C GLU A 41 13.97 -5.04 -9.54
N ARG A 42 13.94 -3.94 -8.79
CA ARG A 42 12.84 -3.65 -7.87
C ARG A 42 11.51 -3.42 -8.60
N ILE A 43 11.54 -2.73 -9.74
CA ILE A 43 10.37 -2.52 -10.60
C ILE A 43 9.88 -3.86 -11.15
N ALA A 44 10.78 -4.72 -11.63
CA ALA A 44 10.44 -6.06 -12.10
C ALA A 44 9.81 -6.92 -10.98
N LEU A 45 10.34 -6.83 -9.76
CA LEU A 45 9.80 -7.54 -8.60
C LEU A 45 8.40 -7.04 -8.22
N ILE A 46 8.13 -5.74 -8.35
CA ILE A 46 6.79 -5.17 -8.17
C ILE A 46 5.82 -5.81 -9.17
N ALA A 47 6.17 -5.83 -10.46
CA ALA A 47 5.33 -6.44 -11.50
C ALA A 47 5.05 -7.93 -11.22
N GLN A 48 6.05 -8.69 -10.79
CA GLN A 48 5.88 -10.10 -10.40
C GLN A 48 4.92 -10.28 -9.21
N ARG A 49 5.01 -9.39 -8.20
CA ARG A 49 4.12 -9.42 -7.03
C ARG A 49 2.69 -9.03 -7.39
N GLN A 50 2.51 -8.09 -8.31
CA GLN A 50 1.18 -7.72 -8.79
C GLN A 50 0.49 -8.86 -9.54
N ALA A 51 1.24 -9.63 -10.34
CA ALA A 51 0.71 -10.85 -10.95
C ALA A 51 0.26 -11.88 -9.90
N ALA A 52 0.78 -11.83 -8.67
CA ALA A 52 0.36 -12.71 -7.59
C ALA A 52 -1.06 -12.41 -7.07
N ILE A 53 -1.59 -11.20 -7.29
CA ILE A 53 -2.97 -10.80 -6.92
C ILE A 53 -4.00 -11.65 -7.67
N ALA A 54 -3.70 -11.99 -8.92
CA ALA A 54 -4.60 -12.74 -9.82
C ALA A 54 -4.42 -14.27 -9.74
N ARG A 55 -3.67 -14.78 -8.76
CA ARG A 55 -3.46 -16.23 -8.58
C ARG A 55 -4.77 -16.92 -8.18
N THR A 56 -4.84 -18.22 -8.43
CA THR A 56 -5.94 -19.08 -7.96
C THR A 56 -5.42 -20.05 -6.90
N PRO A 57 -6.03 -20.12 -5.70
CA PRO A 57 -7.11 -19.25 -5.21
C PRO A 57 -6.61 -17.83 -4.93
N ALA A 58 -7.43 -16.82 -5.23
CA ALA A 58 -7.07 -15.42 -5.05
C ALA A 58 -7.02 -15.06 -3.55
N PRO A 59 -5.98 -14.35 -3.08
CA PRO A 59 -5.93 -13.90 -1.70
C PRO A 59 -6.93 -12.76 -1.45
N LEU A 60 -7.46 -12.68 -0.23
CA LEU A 60 -8.12 -11.45 0.22
C LEU A 60 -7.05 -10.39 0.47
N ILE A 61 -7.17 -9.22 -0.14
CA ILE A 61 -6.21 -8.12 0.02
C ILE A 61 -6.92 -6.90 0.60
N VAL A 62 -6.52 -6.50 1.80
CA VAL A 62 -7.05 -5.33 2.49
C VAL A 62 -5.92 -4.30 2.56
N VAL A 63 -6.19 -3.10 2.05
CA VAL A 63 -5.23 -2.00 2.02
C VAL A 63 -5.85 -0.79 2.68
N VAL A 64 -5.15 -0.27 3.69
CA VAL A 64 -5.40 1.06 4.25
C VAL A 64 -4.25 1.95 3.81
N LEU A 65 -4.56 3.04 3.13
CA LEU A 65 -3.57 4.07 2.78
C LEU A 65 -3.73 5.24 3.73
N ASP A 66 -2.64 5.71 4.33
CA ASP A 66 -2.64 7.03 4.94
C ASP A 66 -2.89 8.09 3.85
N GLU A 67 -3.66 9.14 4.17
CA GLU A 67 -3.96 10.22 3.23
C GLU A 67 -2.71 10.84 2.60
N SER A 68 -1.57 10.81 3.30
CA SER A 68 -0.27 11.25 2.74
C SER A 68 0.17 10.50 1.49
N CYS A 69 -0.24 9.24 1.29
CA CYS A 69 0.03 8.48 0.08
C CYS A 69 -0.64 9.08 -1.16
N LEU A 70 -1.74 9.82 -0.99
CA LEU A 70 -2.51 10.43 -2.07
C LEU A 70 -2.11 11.89 -2.31
N LEU A 71 -1.67 12.58 -1.25
CA LEU A 71 -1.34 14.01 -1.32
C LEU A 71 0.11 14.31 -1.71
N ARG A 72 1.00 13.31 -1.66
CA ARG A 72 2.39 13.48 -2.09
C ARG A 72 2.50 13.27 -3.61
N PRO A 73 2.75 14.32 -4.41
CA PRO A 73 2.99 14.14 -5.84
C PRO A 73 4.34 13.44 -6.07
N ILE A 74 4.34 12.37 -6.86
CA ILE A 74 5.56 11.63 -7.24
C ILE A 74 6.05 12.01 -8.63
N GLY A 75 5.12 12.33 -9.53
CA GLY A 75 5.40 12.77 -10.90
C GLY A 75 4.48 13.90 -11.30
N ASP A 76 4.21 14.00 -12.60
CA ASP A 76 3.24 14.95 -13.14
C ASP A 76 1.79 14.51 -12.92
N GLY A 77 0.85 15.36 -13.35
CA GLY A 77 -0.57 15.09 -13.23
C GLY A 77 -1.04 13.86 -14.01
N THR A 78 -0.46 13.60 -15.18
CA THR A 78 -0.79 12.43 -16.00
C THR A 78 -0.41 11.12 -15.30
N LEU A 79 0.78 11.07 -14.70
CA LEU A 79 1.24 9.91 -13.93
C LEU A 79 0.34 9.68 -12.71
N MET A 80 0.02 10.75 -11.97
CA MET A 80 -0.84 10.64 -10.78
C MET A 80 -2.29 10.28 -11.15
N ASP A 81 -2.81 10.76 -12.28
CA ASP A 81 -4.12 10.37 -12.81
C ASP A 81 -4.20 8.87 -13.04
N ALA A 82 -3.22 8.31 -13.77
CA ALA A 82 -3.11 6.88 -14.02
C ALA A 82 -2.96 6.08 -12.72
N GLN A 83 -2.17 6.59 -11.77
CA GLN A 83 -2.01 5.96 -10.47
C GLN A 83 -3.31 5.94 -9.65
N PHE A 84 -4.08 7.02 -9.65
CA PHE A 84 -5.38 7.06 -8.98
C PHE A 84 -6.42 6.16 -9.65
N GLN A 85 -6.44 6.11 -10.99
CA GLN A 85 -7.26 5.18 -11.74
C GLN A 85 -6.97 3.72 -11.34
N ARG A 86 -5.69 3.35 -11.19
CA ARG A 86 -5.28 2.03 -10.73
C ARG A 86 -5.80 1.67 -9.34
N LEU A 87 -5.86 2.64 -8.41
CA LEU A 87 -6.43 2.46 -7.07
C LEU A 87 -7.94 2.21 -7.12
N ILE A 88 -8.65 2.94 -7.98
CA ILE A 88 -10.10 2.78 -8.18
C ILE A 88 -10.39 1.38 -8.73
N GLU A 89 -9.70 0.95 -9.78
CA GLU A 89 -9.84 -0.40 -10.36
C GLU A 89 -9.55 -1.49 -9.33
N PHE A 90 -8.50 -1.31 -8.50
CA PHE A 90 -8.21 -2.25 -7.43
C PHE A 90 -9.37 -2.36 -6.44
N SER A 91 -10.05 -1.26 -6.12
CA SER A 91 -11.17 -1.25 -5.17
C SER A 91 -12.44 -1.95 -5.67
N GLU A 92 -12.53 -2.19 -6.98
CA GLU A 92 -13.66 -2.85 -7.65
C GLU A 92 -13.50 -4.38 -7.73
N LEU A 93 -12.31 -4.91 -7.43
CA LEU A 93 -12.07 -6.36 -7.44
C LEU A 93 -12.84 -7.07 -6.30
N PRO A 94 -13.33 -8.30 -6.54
CA PRO A 94 -14.19 -9.00 -5.57
C PRO A 94 -13.46 -9.44 -4.29
N ASN A 95 -12.14 -9.58 -4.34
CA ASN A 95 -11.28 -10.05 -3.26
C ASN A 95 -10.44 -8.92 -2.64
N THR A 96 -10.88 -7.66 -2.76
CA THR A 96 -10.11 -6.51 -2.27
C THR A 96 -10.93 -5.54 -1.42
N VAL A 97 -10.21 -4.83 -0.55
CA VAL A 97 -10.71 -3.70 0.23
C VAL A 97 -9.66 -2.61 0.14
N LEU A 98 -10.08 -1.42 -0.31
CA LEU A 98 -9.27 -0.21 -0.28
C LEU A 98 -9.95 0.81 0.63
N GLN A 99 -9.20 1.29 1.63
CA GLN A 99 -9.62 2.35 2.52
C GLN A 99 -8.53 3.40 2.63
N VAL A 100 -8.93 4.62 2.98
CA VAL A 100 -8.04 5.74 3.26
C VAL A 100 -8.21 6.12 4.72
N ALA A 101 -7.11 6.21 5.45
CA ALA A 101 -7.03 6.78 6.78
C ALA A 101 -6.80 8.29 6.65
N PRO A 102 -7.84 9.13 6.84
CA PRO A 102 -7.72 10.56 6.62
C PRO A 102 -7.02 11.23 7.81
N PHE A 103 -6.33 12.34 7.58
CA PHE A 103 -5.65 13.11 8.63
C PHE A 103 -6.61 13.56 9.74
N SER A 104 -7.90 13.72 9.43
CA SER A 104 -8.95 14.07 10.40
C SER A 104 -9.16 13.06 11.52
N ILE A 105 -8.65 11.82 11.40
CA ILE A 105 -8.69 10.87 12.52
C ILE A 105 -7.72 11.26 13.64
N GLY A 106 -6.66 12.00 13.30
CA GLY A 106 -5.69 12.54 14.26
C GLY A 106 -5.10 11.46 15.17
N VAL A 107 -5.13 11.71 16.48
CA VAL A 107 -4.58 10.82 17.51
C VAL A 107 -5.27 9.46 17.61
N ARG A 108 -6.45 9.28 16.98
CA ARG A 108 -7.12 7.97 16.93
C ARG A 108 -6.43 6.98 15.99
N ARG A 109 -5.49 7.44 15.15
CA ARG A 109 -4.69 6.56 14.28
C ARG A 109 -3.78 5.68 15.15
N PRO A 110 -3.98 4.35 15.22
CA PRO A 110 -3.24 3.50 16.15
C PRO A 110 -1.83 3.14 15.64
N MET A 111 -1.51 3.46 14.38
CA MET A 111 -0.26 3.08 13.72
C MET A 111 0.38 4.29 13.03
N THR A 112 1.70 4.41 13.10
CA THR A 112 2.47 5.51 12.48
C THR A 112 3.44 5.03 11.41
N LEU A 113 3.74 3.74 11.38
CA LEU A 113 4.67 3.11 10.44
C LEU A 113 3.94 2.12 9.53
N PRO A 114 4.41 1.95 8.28
CA PRO A 114 3.90 0.94 7.39
C PRO A 114 4.02 -0.47 7.98
N VAL A 115 3.04 -1.32 7.69
CA VAL A 115 3.08 -2.73 8.08
C VAL A 115 2.33 -3.59 7.07
N THR A 116 2.80 -4.81 6.89
CA THR A 116 2.05 -5.88 6.24
C THR A 116 1.75 -6.97 7.26
N VAL A 117 0.50 -7.40 7.37
CA VAL A 117 0.10 -8.58 8.16
C VAL A 117 -0.43 -9.64 7.21
N LEU A 118 0.06 -10.87 7.36
CA LEU A 118 -0.29 -12.02 6.54
C LEU A 118 -1.02 -13.04 7.41
N THR A 119 -2.13 -13.56 6.88
CA THR A 119 -2.77 -14.77 7.41
C THR A 119 -2.63 -15.88 6.37
N MET A 120 -1.86 -16.89 6.72
CA MET A 120 -1.55 -18.01 5.84
C MET A 120 -2.74 -18.99 5.73
N PRO A 121 -2.75 -19.91 4.74
CA PRO A 121 -3.82 -20.89 4.59
C PRO A 121 -4.02 -21.79 5.83
N ASP A 122 -2.94 -22.07 6.56
CA ASP A 122 -2.93 -22.84 7.81
C ASP A 122 -3.30 -22.00 9.05
N ARG A 123 -3.73 -20.74 8.85
CA ARG A 123 -4.06 -19.75 9.89
C ARG A 123 -2.86 -19.23 10.68
N SER A 124 -1.63 -19.56 10.33
CA SER A 124 -0.47 -18.90 10.92
C SER A 124 -0.45 -17.41 10.56
N LEU A 125 -0.02 -16.59 11.52
CA LEU A 125 0.06 -15.15 11.38
C LEU A 125 1.52 -14.73 11.23
N MET A 126 1.76 -13.76 10.35
CA MET A 126 3.07 -13.15 10.17
C MET A 126 2.90 -11.65 10.01
N SER A 127 3.86 -10.87 10.49
CA SER A 127 3.93 -9.45 10.17
C SER A 127 5.28 -9.10 9.55
N TYR A 128 5.26 -8.13 8.64
CA TYR A 128 6.43 -7.57 8.01
C TYR A 128 6.37 -6.06 8.16
N ALA A 129 7.41 -5.48 8.75
CA ALA A 129 7.60 -4.04 8.83
C ALA A 129 8.93 -3.69 8.15
N GLU A 130 8.90 -2.73 7.24
CA GLU A 130 10.10 -2.24 6.57
C GLU A 130 10.58 -0.95 7.25
N SER A 131 11.81 -0.95 7.74
CA SER A 131 12.49 0.26 8.19
C SER A 131 13.33 0.82 7.03
N ALA A 132 13.91 2.01 7.22
CA ALA A 132 14.82 2.61 6.24
C ALA A 132 16.06 1.75 5.92
N ASN A 133 16.45 0.82 6.80
CA ASN A 133 17.66 0.01 6.63
C ASN A 133 17.41 -1.49 6.51
N ARG A 134 16.27 -2.02 6.97
CA ARG A 134 16.01 -3.46 7.02
C ARG A 134 14.52 -3.77 7.10
N GLY A 135 14.13 -4.89 6.47
CA GLY A 135 12.86 -5.54 6.75
C GLY A 135 12.90 -6.37 8.03
N HIS A 136 11.88 -6.25 8.86
CA HIS A 136 11.67 -7.09 10.04
C HIS A 136 10.49 -8.02 9.79
N LEU A 137 10.75 -9.32 9.77
CA LEU A 137 9.74 -10.36 9.64
C LEU A 137 9.53 -11.01 11.00
N GLU A 138 8.29 -11.00 11.46
CA GLU A 138 7.88 -11.59 12.74
C GLU A 138 6.82 -12.67 12.49
N ARG A 139 6.96 -13.78 13.23
CA ARG A 139 6.10 -14.96 13.17
C ARG A 139 5.56 -15.37 14.55
N ASP A 140 6.09 -14.79 15.62
CA ASP A 140 5.59 -15.03 16.96
C ASP A 140 4.24 -14.35 17.15
N ASN A 141 3.23 -15.12 17.58
CA ASN A 141 1.89 -14.61 17.77
C ASN A 141 1.84 -13.52 18.84
N ASP A 142 2.67 -13.60 19.88
CA ASP A 142 2.73 -12.59 20.94
C ASP A 142 3.12 -11.20 20.40
N SER A 143 3.89 -11.18 19.31
CA SER A 143 4.26 -9.95 18.58
C SER A 143 3.27 -9.59 17.47
N VAL A 144 2.75 -10.56 16.71
CA VAL A 144 1.89 -10.30 15.53
C VAL A 144 0.45 -9.93 15.91
N VAL A 145 -0.11 -10.54 16.95
CA VAL A 145 -1.52 -10.30 17.35
C VAL A 145 -1.79 -8.85 17.76
N PRO A 146 -0.92 -8.16 18.53
CA PRO A 146 -1.07 -6.74 18.81
C PRO A 146 -1.09 -5.87 17.54
N ILE A 147 -0.23 -6.17 16.57
CA ILE A 147 -0.17 -5.46 15.28
C ILE A 147 -1.49 -5.65 14.51
N LEU A 148 -1.99 -6.89 14.43
CA LEU A 148 -3.27 -7.18 13.78
C LEU A 148 -4.43 -6.47 14.48
N THR A 149 -4.40 -6.38 15.81
CA THR A 149 -5.41 -5.64 16.60
C THR A 149 -5.40 -4.15 16.26
N ALA A 150 -4.21 -3.53 16.23
CA ALA A 150 -4.04 -2.13 15.84
C ALA A 150 -4.49 -1.91 14.38
N TYR A 151 -4.23 -2.86 13.49
CA TYR A 151 -4.70 -2.80 12.10
C TYR A 151 -6.23 -2.78 12.00
N HIS A 152 -6.92 -3.63 12.77
CA HIS A 152 -8.39 -3.63 12.79
C HIS A 152 -8.97 -2.32 13.35
N GLN A 153 -8.33 -1.75 14.38
CA GLN A 153 -8.72 -0.43 14.90
C GLN A 153 -8.52 0.66 13.84
N LEU A 154 -7.37 0.66 13.15
CA LEU A 154 -7.11 1.59 12.05
C LEU A 154 -8.17 1.47 10.96
N GLN A 155 -8.55 0.25 10.61
CA GLN A 155 -9.56 -0.02 9.59
C GLN A 155 -10.93 0.56 9.97
N ALA A 156 -11.30 0.45 11.25
CA ALA A 156 -12.56 0.98 11.78
C ALA A 156 -12.61 2.52 11.77
N GLU A 157 -11.47 3.17 12.01
CA GLU A 157 -11.33 4.64 11.98
C GLU A 157 -11.20 5.20 10.55
N SER A 158 -10.80 4.36 9.59
CA SER A 158 -10.60 4.75 8.20
C SER A 158 -11.91 4.96 7.45
N LEU A 159 -11.86 5.73 6.36
CA LEU A 159 -13.00 5.90 5.46
C LEU A 159 -13.46 4.54 4.92
N GLN A 160 -14.78 4.38 4.77
CA GLN A 160 -15.34 3.23 4.05
C GLN A 160 -14.97 3.30 2.57
N ARG A 161 -14.99 2.14 1.89
CA ARG A 161 -14.62 1.99 0.46
C ARG A 161 -15.18 3.11 -0.43
N THR A 162 -16.48 3.38 -0.36
CA THR A 162 -17.14 4.40 -1.20
C THR A 162 -16.61 5.81 -0.94
N ALA A 163 -16.39 6.17 0.32
CA ALA A 163 -15.83 7.47 0.69
C ALA A 163 -14.35 7.59 0.31
N SER A 164 -13.58 6.51 0.42
CA SER A 164 -12.20 6.44 -0.06
C SER A 164 -12.09 6.64 -1.57
N VAL A 165 -12.92 5.94 -2.35
CA VAL A 165 -12.98 6.10 -3.81
C VAL A 165 -13.42 7.51 -4.20
N ALA A 166 -14.40 8.08 -3.49
CA ALA A 166 -14.84 9.46 -3.72
C ALA A 166 -13.71 10.48 -3.49
N MET A 167 -12.92 10.29 -2.42
CA MET A 167 -11.75 11.12 -2.13
C MET A 167 -10.69 11.02 -3.24
N ILE A 168 -10.33 9.81 -3.66
CA ILE A 168 -9.36 9.56 -4.75
C ILE A 168 -9.87 10.20 -6.06
N SER A 169 -11.15 10.02 -6.38
CA SER A 169 -11.79 10.60 -7.57
C SER A 169 -11.79 12.13 -7.56
N LYS A 170 -11.93 12.74 -6.38
CA LYS A 170 -11.86 14.20 -6.23
C LYS A 170 -10.44 14.71 -6.49
N LEU A 171 -9.42 14.04 -5.94
CA LEU A 171 -8.01 14.41 -6.18
C LEU A 171 -7.66 14.31 -7.67
N ARG A 172 -8.09 13.23 -8.32
CA ARG A 172 -7.92 13.02 -9.75
C ARG A 172 -8.45 14.20 -10.60
N LYS A 173 -9.66 14.70 -10.30
CA LYS A 173 -10.25 15.85 -11.00
C LYS A 173 -9.54 17.18 -10.76
N GLY A 174 -8.80 17.31 -9.65
CA GLY A 174 -8.06 18.52 -9.27
C GLY A 174 -6.60 18.57 -9.72
N THR A 175 -6.12 17.54 -10.44
CA THR A 175 -4.72 17.44 -10.89
C THR A 175 -4.55 17.85 -12.38
N LEU A 176 -5.52 18.58 -12.94
CA LEU A 176 -5.48 19.16 -14.29
C LEU A 176 -4.83 20.56 -14.30
#